data_AF-A0A495W1Z6-F1
#
_entry.id   AF-A0A495W1Z6-F1
#
_cell.length_a   1.000
_cell.length_b   1.000
_cell.length_c   1.000
_cell.angle_alpha   90.00
_cell.angle_beta   90.00
_cell.angle_gamma   90.00
#
_symmetry.space_group_name_H-M   'P 1'
#
loop_
_entity.id
_entity.type
_entity.pdbx_description
1 polymer ?
#
loop_
_entity_poly.entity_id
_entity_poly.type
_entity_poly.pdbx_seq_one_letter_code
_entity_poly.pdbx_strand_id
1 'polypeptide(L)'
;MRKIISSVVAVIALVLGAGLVSAGPASAAADNITAFHGFSSFKGIRVDSQGVDIEGTIEGTLNTYSYEAIYKVYNLPSSSSWKLWVVKFKQDSSQSVLKQTYEKVTRTELKIFLKFKISAKNLRGVTHLRIGFETLRLAFNGTTKDFTVPNPASGGGKDQDNNDIPVDFEPVLVA
;
A
#
# COMPACT_ATOMS: atom_id res chain seq x y z
N MET A 1 2.25 -14.07 31.93
CA MET A 1 2.41 -13.30 30.67
C MET A 1 1.93 -11.87 30.92
N ARG A 2 2.82 -10.88 30.77
CA ARG A 2 2.44 -9.46 30.86
C ARG A 2 2.19 -8.93 29.44
N LYS A 3 0.96 -8.52 29.15
CA LYS A 3 0.61 -7.76 27.95
C LYS A 3 1.00 -6.30 28.19
N ILE A 4 1.79 -5.70 27.30
CA ILE A 4 2.01 -4.25 27.29
C ILE A 4 1.05 -3.70 26.23
N ILE A 5 -0.04 -3.08 26.70
CA ILE A 5 -0.98 -2.37 25.84
C ILE A 5 -0.46 -0.94 25.75
N SER A 6 0.16 -0.57 24.62
CA SER A 6 0.58 0.81 24.36
C SER A 6 -0.43 1.46 23.41
N SER A 7 -1.41 2.14 23.98
CA SER A 7 -2.35 2.97 23.22
C SER A 7 -1.70 4.32 22.94
N VAL A 8 -1.23 4.53 21.71
CA VAL A 8 -0.72 5.84 21.27
C VAL A 8 -1.61 6.34 20.14
N VAL A 9 -2.50 7.27 20.48
CA VAL A 9 -3.30 8.04 19.51
C VAL A 9 -2.39 9.11 18.91
N ALA A 10 -2.11 9.02 17.62
CA ALA A 10 -1.32 10.02 16.90
C ALA A 10 -2.15 10.58 15.74
N VAL A 11 -2.58 11.83 15.88
CA VAL A 11 -3.13 12.62 14.77
C VAL A 11 -1.95 13.04 13.90
N ILE A 12 -1.80 12.43 12.72
CA ILE A 12 -0.72 12.78 11.78
C ILE A 12 -1.33 13.49 10.57
N ALA A 13 -1.03 14.79 10.44
CA ALA A 13 -1.10 15.48 9.18
C ALA A 13 0.05 14.99 8.29
N LEU A 14 -0.28 14.25 7.22
CA LEU A 14 0.70 13.72 6.29
C LEU A 14 1.24 14.87 5.40
N VAL A 15 2.40 15.43 5.77
CA VAL A 15 3.21 16.20 4.82
C VAL A 15 3.95 15.19 3.94
N LEU A 16 3.47 15.03 2.71
CA LEU A 16 4.18 14.29 1.66
C LEU A 16 5.54 14.95 1.43
N GLY A 17 6.60 14.34 1.95
CA GLY A 17 7.97 14.65 1.57
C GLY A 17 8.16 14.32 0.09
N ALA A 18 8.15 15.35 -0.75
CA ALA A 18 8.53 15.27 -2.14
C ALA A 18 10.03 14.93 -2.24
N GLY A 19 10.36 13.65 -2.32
CA GLY A 19 11.71 13.14 -2.53
C GLY A 19 11.91 12.62 -3.94
N LEU A 20 12.66 13.40 -4.74
CA LEU A 20 13.22 13.14 -6.07
C LEU A 20 12.25 13.06 -7.26
N VAL A 21 12.04 14.24 -7.86
CA VAL A 21 11.74 14.40 -9.28
C VAL A 21 13.01 14.03 -10.07
N SER A 22 13.06 12.84 -10.69
CA SER A 22 14.00 12.60 -11.78
C SER A 22 13.25 12.90 -13.09
N ALA A 23 13.46 14.10 -13.64
CA ALA A 23 13.05 14.42 -14.99
C ALA A 23 13.98 13.69 -15.97
N GLY A 24 13.69 12.41 -16.23
CA GLY A 24 14.23 11.68 -17.37
C GLY A 24 13.61 12.19 -18.68
N PRO A 25 14.29 12.02 -19.84
CA PRO A 25 13.90 12.65 -21.09
C PRO A 25 12.46 12.25 -21.46
N ALA A 26 11.72 13.20 -22.03
CA ALA A 26 10.37 13.00 -22.55
C ALA A 26 10.37 11.86 -23.59
N SER A 27 10.20 10.63 -23.10
CA SER A 27 9.98 9.45 -23.92
C SER A 27 8.67 9.67 -24.64
N ALA A 28 8.68 9.50 -25.97
CA ALA A 28 7.50 9.44 -26.80
C ALA A 28 6.37 8.69 -26.07
N ALA A 29 5.17 9.28 -26.05
CA ALA A 29 4.03 8.75 -25.33
C ALA A 29 3.83 7.28 -25.72
N ALA A 30 4.19 6.37 -24.81
CA ALA A 30 3.91 4.97 -25.02
C ALA A 30 2.39 4.82 -25.03
N ASP A 31 1.83 4.31 -26.13
CA ASP A 31 0.40 4.02 -26.26
C ASP A 31 -0.09 3.00 -25.22
N ASN A 32 0.82 2.38 -24.45
CA ASN A 32 0.54 1.35 -23.46
C ASN A 32 0.69 1.89 -22.04
N ILE A 33 -0.18 1.40 -21.15
CA ILE A 33 -0.03 1.66 -19.73
C ILE A 33 1.15 0.84 -19.23
N THR A 34 2.02 1.50 -18.48
CA THR A 34 3.07 0.82 -17.71
C THR A 34 2.67 0.77 -16.25
N ALA A 35 2.91 -0.36 -15.59
CA ALA A 35 2.58 -0.58 -14.19
C ALA A 35 3.84 -0.85 -13.38
N PHE A 36 4.00 -0.13 -12.28
CA PHE A 36 5.05 -0.31 -11.29
C PHE A 36 4.42 -0.68 -9.95
N HIS A 37 5.16 -1.43 -9.14
CA HIS A 37 4.75 -1.77 -7.77
C HIS A 37 5.67 -1.05 -6.78
N GLY A 38 5.09 -0.60 -5.68
CA GLY A 38 5.81 0.02 -4.59
C GLY A 38 5.09 -0.20 -3.27
N PHE A 39 5.74 0.13 -2.17
CA PHE A 39 5.21 -0.04 -0.82
C PHE A 39 5.07 1.31 -0.14
N SER A 40 3.84 1.67 0.25
CA SER A 40 3.53 2.89 0.98
C SER A 40 3.47 2.57 2.47
N SER A 41 4.47 3.01 3.23
CA SER A 41 4.52 2.84 4.68
C SER A 41 3.83 3.99 5.41
N PHE A 42 3.02 3.67 6.41
CA PHE A 42 2.28 4.65 7.22
C PHE A 42 2.99 4.96 8.54
N LYS A 43 3.81 4.03 9.03
CA LYS A 43 4.56 4.21 10.28
C LYS A 43 5.85 3.38 10.29
N GLY A 44 6.92 4.01 10.77
CA GLY A 44 8.12 3.31 11.22
C GLY A 44 8.00 2.98 12.71
N ILE A 45 8.27 1.73 13.07
CA ILE A 45 8.25 1.20 14.44
C ILE A 45 9.68 0.76 14.76
N ARG A 46 10.26 1.31 15.83
CA ARG A 46 11.53 0.86 16.38
C ARG A 46 11.28 -0.32 17.31
N VAL A 47 12.06 -1.38 17.16
CA VAL A 47 11.93 -2.61 17.96
C VAL A 47 13.12 -2.66 18.91
N ASP A 48 12.90 -2.26 20.17
CA ASP A 48 13.97 -2.20 21.19
C ASP A 48 14.10 -3.51 22.00
N SER A 49 13.12 -4.41 21.92
CA SER A 49 13.16 -5.73 22.59
C SER A 49 12.62 -6.84 21.70
N GLN A 50 13.29 -7.99 21.68
CA GLN A 50 12.87 -9.18 20.94
C GLN A 50 12.10 -10.15 21.84
N GLY A 51 11.26 -11.01 21.26
CA GLY A 51 10.55 -12.07 21.99
C GLY A 51 9.12 -11.72 22.44
N VAL A 52 8.58 -10.59 22.00
CA VAL A 52 7.18 -10.21 22.22
C VAL A 52 6.46 -9.96 20.89
N ASP A 53 5.18 -10.33 20.85
CA ASP A 53 4.32 -9.96 19.73
C ASP A 53 4.10 -8.44 19.75
N ILE A 54 4.11 -7.81 18.58
CA ILE A 54 3.75 -6.41 18.40
C ILE A 54 2.33 -6.35 17.85
N GLU A 55 1.44 -5.65 18.54
CA GLU A 55 0.08 -5.37 18.10
C GLU A 55 -0.10 -3.86 18.01
N GLY A 56 -0.87 -3.40 17.02
CA GLY A 56 -1.16 -1.98 16.87
C GLY A 56 -2.29 -1.70 15.90
N THR A 57 -2.57 -0.41 15.73
CA THR A 57 -3.62 0.08 14.84
C THR A 57 -3.05 1.13 13.90
N ILE A 58 -3.41 1.04 12.63
CA ILE A 58 -3.20 2.07 11.61
C ILE A 58 -4.53 2.80 11.44
N GLU A 59 -4.52 4.08 11.80
CA GLU A 59 -5.64 5.00 11.61
C GLU A 59 -5.17 6.22 10.82
N GLY A 60 -5.95 6.64 9.83
CA GLY A 60 -5.67 7.88 9.12
C GLY A 60 -6.51 8.06 7.87
N THR A 61 -6.27 9.17 7.18
CA THR A 61 -6.86 9.46 5.87
C THR A 61 -5.78 9.41 4.81
N LEU A 62 -5.99 8.60 3.78
CA LEU A 62 -5.13 8.51 2.62
C LEU A 62 -5.75 9.24 1.44
N ASN A 63 -4.99 10.14 0.82
CA ASN A 63 -5.36 10.75 -0.45
C ASN A 63 -4.68 9.97 -1.59
N THR A 64 -5.45 9.16 -2.30
CA THR A 64 -4.96 8.25 -3.35
C THR A 64 -5.94 8.23 -4.53
N TYR A 65 -5.53 7.74 -5.70
CA TYR A 65 -6.52 7.36 -6.71
C TYR A 65 -7.25 6.09 -6.26
N SER A 66 -8.54 5.98 -6.60
CA SER A 66 -9.37 4.83 -6.22
C SER A 66 -8.86 3.55 -6.88
N TYR A 67 -8.23 2.67 -6.09
CA TYR A 67 -7.76 1.37 -6.58
C TYR A 67 -8.93 0.46 -7.01
N GLU A 68 -10.10 0.63 -6.40
CA GLU A 68 -11.31 -0.12 -6.77
C GLU A 68 -11.69 0.10 -8.23
N ALA A 69 -11.45 1.30 -8.77
CA ALA A 69 -11.72 1.60 -10.16
C ALA A 69 -10.88 0.71 -11.11
N ILE A 70 -9.58 0.56 -10.83
CA ILE A 70 -8.69 -0.29 -11.64
C ILE A 70 -8.89 -1.78 -11.37
N TYR A 71 -9.43 -2.16 -10.20
CA TYR A 71 -9.80 -3.55 -9.90
C TYR A 71 -11.07 -3.97 -10.64
N LYS A 72 -12.06 -3.07 -10.75
CA LYS A 72 -13.30 -3.31 -11.51
C LYS A 72 -13.04 -3.60 -12.99
N VAL A 73 -12.00 -3.03 -13.59
CA VAL A 73 -11.57 -3.33 -14.97
C VAL A 73 -11.37 -4.83 -15.19
N TYR A 74 -10.87 -5.54 -14.17
CA TYR A 74 -10.60 -6.99 -14.23
C TYR A 74 -11.59 -7.82 -13.42
N ASN A 75 -12.73 -7.23 -13.04
CA ASN A 75 -13.76 -7.86 -12.20
C ASN A 75 -13.18 -8.48 -10.91
N LEU A 76 -12.22 -7.79 -10.27
CA LEU A 76 -11.60 -8.24 -9.04
C LEU A 76 -12.33 -7.67 -7.81
N PRO A 77 -12.67 -8.49 -6.80
CA PRO A 77 -13.13 -8.00 -5.51
C PRO A 77 -12.11 -7.04 -4.89
N SER A 78 -12.57 -5.98 -4.21
CA SER A 78 -11.70 -5.00 -3.54
C SER A 78 -10.82 -5.61 -2.45
N SER A 79 -11.19 -6.78 -1.91
CA SER A 79 -10.38 -7.57 -0.97
C SER A 79 -9.22 -8.35 -1.63
N SER A 80 -9.11 -8.34 -2.96
CA SER A 80 -8.08 -9.10 -3.68
C SER A 80 -6.69 -8.51 -3.48
N SER A 81 -5.68 -9.38 -3.48
CA SER A 81 -4.27 -8.95 -3.42
C SER A 81 -3.86 -8.20 -4.69
N TRP A 82 -2.99 -7.19 -4.53
CA TRP A 82 -2.35 -6.48 -5.64
C TRP A 82 -1.67 -7.42 -6.65
N LYS A 83 -1.15 -8.56 -6.18
CA LYS A 83 -0.51 -9.57 -7.03
C LYS A 83 -1.49 -10.14 -8.07
N LEU A 84 -2.75 -10.36 -7.68
CA LEU A 84 -3.77 -10.86 -8.59
C LEU A 84 -4.10 -9.82 -9.67
N TRP A 85 -4.16 -8.54 -9.28
CA TRP A 85 -4.31 -7.45 -10.24
C TRP A 85 -3.17 -7.43 -11.26
N VAL A 86 -1.92 -7.56 -10.81
CA VAL A 86 -0.74 -7.59 -11.71
C VAL A 86 -0.79 -8.77 -12.67
N VAL A 87 -1.25 -9.94 -12.23
CA VAL A 87 -1.45 -11.10 -13.12
C VAL A 87 -2.47 -10.77 -14.22
N LYS A 88 -3.62 -10.16 -13.86
CA LYS A 88 -4.65 -9.76 -14.83
C LYS A 88 -4.16 -8.69 -15.80
N PHE A 89 -3.43 -7.69 -15.29
CA PHE A 89 -2.80 -6.65 -16.10
C PHE A 89 -1.85 -7.23 -17.16
N LYS A 90 -1.02 -8.22 -16.79
CA LYS A 90 -0.11 -8.90 -17.73
C LYS A 90 -0.84 -9.73 -18.79
N GLN A 91 -2.06 -10.20 -18.50
CA GLN A 91 -2.88 -10.98 -19.42
C GLN A 91 -3.69 -10.08 -20.39
N ASP A 92 -3.91 -8.81 -20.03
CA ASP A 92 -4.63 -7.85 -20.85
C ASP A 92 -3.69 -7.15 -21.84
N SER A 93 -3.71 -7.61 -23.09
CA SER A 93 -2.88 -7.08 -24.16
C SER A 93 -3.36 -5.75 -24.74
N SER A 94 -4.66 -5.43 -24.64
CA SER A 94 -5.23 -4.21 -25.22
C SER A 94 -5.18 -3.02 -24.26
N GLN A 95 -5.40 -3.30 -22.97
CA GLN A 95 -5.51 -2.32 -21.89
C GLN A 95 -6.51 -1.19 -22.19
N SER A 96 -7.42 -1.38 -23.14
CA SER A 96 -8.31 -0.33 -23.66
C SER A 96 -9.25 0.22 -22.58
N VAL A 97 -9.88 -0.68 -21.82
CA VAL A 97 -10.73 -0.33 -20.67
C VAL A 97 -9.89 0.28 -19.55
N LEU A 98 -8.68 -0.24 -19.30
CA LEU A 98 -7.79 0.31 -18.28
C LEU A 98 -7.36 1.75 -18.60
N LYS A 99 -7.08 2.06 -19.87
CA LYS A 99 -6.77 3.42 -20.36
C LYS A 99 -7.92 4.38 -20.10
N GLN A 100 -9.14 4.00 -20.48
CA GLN A 100 -10.33 4.82 -20.22
C GLN A 100 -10.57 5.03 -18.71
N THR A 101 -10.39 3.99 -17.90
CA THR A 101 -10.49 4.11 -16.43
C THR A 101 -9.39 4.99 -15.86
N TYR A 102 -8.15 4.84 -16.34
CA TYR A 102 -7.01 5.65 -15.93
C TYR A 102 -7.25 7.13 -16.20
N GLU A 103 -7.81 7.50 -17.34
CA GLU A 103 -8.10 8.90 -17.66
C GLU A 103 -9.17 9.49 -16.73
N LYS A 104 -10.23 8.72 -16.46
CA LYS A 104 -11.41 9.17 -15.70
C LYS A 104 -11.22 9.15 -14.19
N VAL A 105 -10.31 8.34 -13.66
CA VAL A 105 -10.17 8.17 -12.20
C VAL A 105 -9.62 9.43 -11.54
N THR A 106 -10.33 9.87 -10.51
CA THR A 106 -9.98 11.01 -9.66
C THR A 106 -9.37 10.56 -8.34
N ARG A 107 -8.73 11.49 -7.64
CA ARG A 107 -8.28 11.25 -6.27
C ARG A 107 -9.48 11.13 -5.34
N THR A 108 -9.35 10.28 -4.34
CA THR A 108 -10.33 10.05 -3.30
C THR A 108 -9.65 10.09 -1.94
N GLU A 109 -10.42 10.48 -0.93
CA GLU A 109 -10.01 10.38 0.46
C GLU A 109 -10.52 9.07 1.03
N LEU A 110 -9.59 8.22 1.43
CA LEU A 110 -9.89 6.91 1.99
C LEU A 110 -9.51 6.90 3.47
N LYS A 111 -10.51 6.79 4.33
CA LYS A 111 -10.31 6.58 5.76
C LYS A 111 -9.88 5.13 5.97
N ILE A 112 -8.77 4.94 6.66
CA ILE A 112 -8.18 3.64 6.96
C ILE A 112 -8.24 3.44 8.47
N PHE A 113 -8.78 2.31 8.89
CA PHE A 113 -8.74 1.86 10.28
C PHE A 113 -8.50 0.34 10.31
N LEU A 114 -7.26 -0.06 10.59
CA LEU A 114 -6.82 -1.46 10.49
C LEU A 114 -5.99 -1.84 11.71
N LYS A 115 -6.28 -3.00 12.28
CA LYS A 115 -5.43 -3.60 13.31
C LYS A 115 -4.38 -4.46 12.63
N PHE A 116 -3.19 -4.49 13.23
CA PHE A 116 -2.13 -5.38 12.81
C PHE A 116 -1.52 -6.11 14.00
N LYS A 117 -1.02 -7.31 13.72
CA LYS A 117 -0.25 -8.12 14.65
C LYS A 117 0.98 -8.69 13.96
N ILE A 118 2.10 -8.71 14.67
CA ILE A 118 3.36 -9.27 14.21
C ILE A 118 3.89 -10.17 15.29
N SER A 119 4.05 -11.44 14.95
CA SER A 119 4.54 -12.43 15.89
C SER A 119 6.02 -12.20 16.22
N ALA A 120 6.39 -12.37 17.49
CA ALA A 120 7.76 -12.26 17.99
C ALA A 120 8.80 -13.03 17.15
N LYS A 121 8.41 -14.20 16.61
CA LYS A 121 9.29 -15.05 15.79
C LYS A 121 9.75 -14.36 14.50
N ASN A 122 8.95 -13.42 13.98
CA ASN A 122 9.23 -12.67 12.75
C ASN A 122 10.06 -11.40 13.03
N LEU A 123 10.36 -11.09 14.30
CA LEU A 123 11.07 -9.87 14.72
C LEU A 123 12.53 -10.12 15.12
N ARG A 124 13.03 -11.34 14.94
CA ARG A 124 14.42 -11.67 15.29
C ARG A 124 15.37 -10.89 14.39
N GLY A 125 16.20 -10.04 14.99
CA GLY A 125 17.14 -9.19 14.25
C GLY A 125 16.51 -7.96 13.58
N VAL A 126 15.20 -7.75 13.77
CA VAL A 126 14.50 -6.55 13.28
C VAL A 126 14.73 -5.42 14.29
N THR A 127 15.21 -4.29 13.81
CA THR A 127 15.40 -3.06 14.63
C THR A 127 14.44 -1.96 14.22
N HIS A 128 14.06 -1.95 12.95
CA HIS A 128 13.10 -1.01 12.39
C HIS A 128 12.12 -1.76 11.50
N LEU A 129 10.86 -1.41 11.64
CA LEU A 129 9.76 -2.01 10.91
C LEU A 129 8.92 -0.91 10.29
N ARG A 130 8.58 -1.03 9.02
CA ARG A 130 7.63 -0.18 8.31
C ARG A 130 6.39 -0.98 8.00
N ILE A 131 5.23 -0.51 8.45
CA ILE A 131 3.95 -1.17 8.16
C ILE A 131 3.16 -0.31 7.18
N GLY A 132 2.51 -0.95 6.21
CA GLY A 132 1.67 -0.26 5.28
C GLY A 132 1.08 -1.14 4.19
N PHE A 133 0.80 -0.52 3.05
CA PHE A 133 0.07 -1.14 1.94
C PHE A 133 0.82 -1.00 0.64
N GLU A 134 0.58 -1.97 -0.22
CA GLU A 134 1.11 -2.01 -1.57
C GLU A 134 0.42 -0.96 -2.43
N THR A 135 1.21 -0.36 -3.31
CA THR A 135 0.80 0.73 -4.20
C THR A 135 1.10 0.34 -5.63
N LEU A 136 0.07 0.39 -6.46
CA LEU A 136 0.18 0.23 -7.90
C LEU A 136 0.36 1.63 -8.50
N ARG A 137 1.50 1.87 -9.16
CA ARG A 137 1.72 3.10 -9.93
C ARG A 137 1.50 2.81 -11.39
N LEU A 138 0.53 3.47 -12.00
CA LEU A 138 0.28 3.38 -13.44
C LEU A 138 0.83 4.64 -14.11
N ALA A 139 1.55 4.47 -15.21
CA ALA A 139 2.01 5.58 -16.04
C ALA A 139 1.46 5.47 -17.46
N PHE A 140 0.91 6.58 -17.94
CA PHE A 140 0.28 6.70 -19.25
C PHE A 140 0.35 8.16 -19.73
N ASN A 141 0.70 8.36 -21.00
CA ASN A 141 0.80 9.70 -21.62
C ASN A 141 1.62 10.70 -20.79
N GLY A 142 2.78 10.27 -20.25
CA GLY A 142 3.66 11.11 -19.44
C GLY A 142 3.14 11.47 -18.04
N THR A 143 1.97 10.97 -17.65
CA THR A 143 1.40 11.15 -16.32
C THR A 143 1.52 9.87 -15.49
N THR A 144 1.59 10.01 -14.17
CA THR A 144 1.59 8.88 -13.24
C THR A 144 0.47 9.00 -12.22
N LYS A 145 -0.23 7.90 -11.93
CA LYS A 145 -1.23 7.82 -10.86
C LYS A 145 -0.89 6.66 -9.92
N ASP A 146 -0.91 6.96 -8.62
CA ASP A 146 -0.63 6.01 -7.55
C ASP A 146 -1.94 5.53 -6.91
N PHE A 147 -2.12 4.21 -6.87
CA PHE A 147 -3.29 3.51 -6.36
C PHE A 147 -2.85 2.64 -5.18
N THR A 148 -2.94 3.17 -3.97
CA THR A 148 -2.70 2.37 -2.76
C THR A 148 -3.87 1.42 -2.54
N VAL A 149 -3.57 0.18 -2.15
CA VAL A 149 -4.55 -0.89 -1.93
C VAL A 149 -4.64 -1.21 -0.44
N PRO A 150 -5.42 -0.45 0.37
CA PRO A 150 -5.49 -0.64 1.81
C PRO A 150 -6.45 -1.78 2.20
N ASN A 151 -6.13 -2.99 1.75
CA ASN A 151 -6.78 -4.21 2.18
C ASN A 151 -5.76 -5.15 2.86
N PRO A 152 -6.20 -6.08 3.72
CA PRO A 152 -5.31 -7.03 4.38
C PRO A 152 -4.43 -7.83 3.40
N ALA A 153 -4.97 -8.24 2.25
CA ALA A 153 -4.26 -9.04 1.24
C ALA A 153 -3.15 -8.27 0.48
N SER A 154 -3.08 -6.96 0.67
CA SER A 154 -2.09 -6.04 0.10
C SER A 154 -1.40 -5.22 1.19
N GLY A 155 -1.62 -5.58 2.46
CA GLY A 155 -0.88 -5.05 3.60
C GLY A 155 0.41 -5.85 3.80
N GLY A 156 1.41 -5.20 4.38
CA GLY A 156 2.65 -5.88 4.76
C GLY A 156 3.48 -5.10 5.77
N GLY A 157 4.57 -5.73 6.19
CA GLY A 157 5.65 -5.13 6.97
C GLY A 157 6.96 -5.22 6.20
N LYS A 158 7.83 -4.22 6.34
CA LYS A 158 9.19 -4.21 5.80
C LYS A 158 10.18 -3.94 6.92
N ASP A 159 11.26 -4.71 7.03
CA ASP A 159 12.32 -4.41 8.00
C ASP A 159 13.27 -3.29 7.51
N GLN A 160 14.35 -3.07 8.27
CA GLN A 160 15.40 -2.09 7.94
C GLN A 160 16.13 -2.39 6.62
N ASP A 161 16.12 -3.64 6.17
CA ASP A 161 16.79 -4.14 4.97
C ASP A 161 15.80 -4.31 3.80
N ASN A 162 14.55 -3.84 3.97
CA ASN A 162 13.45 -3.93 3.01
C ASN A 162 12.95 -5.36 2.75
N ASN A 163 13.25 -6.31 3.63
CA ASN A 163 12.70 -7.66 3.58
C ASN A 163 11.25 -7.68 4.07
N ASP A 164 10.47 -8.61 3.53
CA ASP A 164 9.09 -8.83 3.96
C ASP A 164 9.03 -9.41 5.37
N ILE A 165 8.28 -8.72 6.23
CA ILE A 165 7.88 -9.19 7.55
C ILE A 165 6.41 -9.58 7.48
N PRO A 166 6.05 -10.84 7.83
CA PRO A 166 4.65 -11.24 7.90
C PRO A 166 3.92 -10.43 8.96
N VAL A 167 2.81 -9.82 8.55
CA VAL A 167 1.91 -9.03 9.38
C VAL A 167 0.50 -9.56 9.18
N ASP A 168 -0.17 -9.88 10.29
CA ASP A 168 -1.58 -10.25 10.28
C ASP A 168 -2.41 -8.97 10.38
N PHE A 169 -3.19 -8.66 9.34
CA PHE A 169 -4.09 -7.52 9.33
C PHE A 169 -5.53 -7.95 9.56
N GLU A 170 -6.22 -7.21 10.43
CA GLU A 170 -7.65 -7.38 10.67
C GLU A 170 -8.37 -6.08 10.27
N PRO A 171 -9.39 -6.16 9.38
CA PRO A 171 -10.31 -5.05 9.15
C PRO A 171 -10.96 -4.70 10.47
N VAL A 172 -10.87 -3.44 10.89
CA VAL A 172 -11.77 -2.98 11.93
C VAL A 172 -13.07 -2.59 11.23
N LEU A 173 -14.10 -3.40 11.41
CA LEU A 173 -15.45 -3.02 11.00
C LEU A 173 -15.81 -1.74 11.76
N VAL A 174 -15.84 -0.62 11.03
CA VAL A 174 -16.47 0.60 11.53
C VAL A 174 -17.97 0.35 11.36
N ALA A 175 -18.67 0.15 12.48
CA ALA A 175 -20.12 0.05 12.52
C ALA A 175 -20.78 1.37 12.09
#